data_AF-A0A9W3D512-F1
#
_entry.id   AF-A0A9W3D512-F1
#
_cell.length_a   1.000
_cell.length_b   1.000
_cell.length_c   1.000
_cell.angle_alpha   90.00
_cell.angle_beta   90.00
_cell.angle_gamma   90.00
#
_symmetry.space_group_name_H-M   'P 1'
#
loop_
_entity.id
_entity.type
_entity.pdbx_description
1 polymer ?
#
loop_
_entity_poly.entity_id
_entity_poly.type
_entity_poly.pdbx_seq_one_letter_code
_entity_poly.pdbx_strand_id
1 'polypeptide(L)'
;MIISVTQSLIIGIVFSVLVVFFHDQIGWIFSSSETVIEAVNDLSILLAFAILLNSIQPILSGVAVGSGWQSFVAYINLGCYYFIGLPLGYVMGWIFKSGVKGIWAGMIFGGTAIQTLILISVVMRCDWEKEAQKASMRVQNWSVSDATKKSEEDPKEKD
;
A
#
# COMPACT_ATOMS: atom_id res chain seq x y z
N MET A 1 15.87 -1.38 5.63
CA MET A 1 14.92 -0.90 4.61
C MET A 1 15.03 -1.70 3.33
N ILE A 2 16.18 -1.72 2.64
CA ILE A 2 16.34 -2.48 1.38
C ILE A 2 16.10 -3.99 1.58
N ILE A 3 16.65 -4.60 2.65
CA ILE A 3 16.51 -6.05 2.89
C ILE A 3 15.06 -6.46 3.19
N SER A 4 14.34 -5.67 3.99
CA SER A 4 12.93 -5.89 4.30
C SER A 4 12.03 -5.65 3.08
N VAL A 5 12.35 -4.62 2.27
CA VAL A 5 11.63 -4.35 1.01
C VAL A 5 11.80 -5.52 0.04
N THR A 6 13.03 -6.02 -0.13
CA THR A 6 13.31 -7.13 -1.03
C THR A 6 12.63 -8.43 -0.57
N GLN A 7 12.60 -8.72 0.73
CA GLN A 7 11.96 -9.92 1.26
C GLN A 7 10.44 -9.90 1.08
N SER A 8 9.79 -8.77 1.38
CA SER A 8 8.35 -8.60 1.13
C SER A 8 8.02 -8.63 -0.36
N LEU A 9 8.89 -8.07 -1.21
CA LEU A 9 8.73 -8.13 -2.67
C LEU A 9 8.82 -9.58 -3.18
N ILE A 10 9.79 -10.37 -2.70
CA ILE A 10 9.93 -11.78 -3.07
C ILE A 10 8.70 -12.58 -2.65
N ILE A 11 8.22 -12.41 -1.41
CA ILE A 11 7.01 -13.11 -0.94
C ILE A 11 5.78 -12.69 -1.74
N GLY A 12 5.63 -11.40 -2.02
CA GLY A 12 4.55 -10.87 -2.85
C GLY A 12 4.56 -11.45 -4.27
N ILE A 13 5.74 -11.56 -4.89
CA ILE A 13 5.92 -12.19 -6.20
C ILE A 13 5.56 -13.68 -6.14
N VAL A 14 6.02 -14.41 -5.13
CA VAL A 14 5.70 -15.85 -4.96
C VAL A 14 4.19 -16.06 -4.80
N PHE A 15 3.52 -15.27 -3.97
CA PHE A 15 2.06 -15.34 -3.81
C PHE A 15 1.33 -14.93 -5.09
N SER A 16 1.79 -13.89 -5.77
CA SER A 16 1.20 -13.44 -7.04
C SER A 16 1.32 -14.50 -8.13
N VAL A 17 2.47 -15.16 -8.24
CA VAL A 17 2.69 -16.27 -9.17
C VAL A 17 1.81 -17.47 -8.80
N LEU A 18 1.70 -17.81 -7.53
CA LEU A 18 0.80 -18.87 -7.06
C LEU A 18 -0.66 -18.59 -7.44
N VAL A 19 -1.15 -17.37 -7.22
CA VAL A 19 -2.54 -17.01 -7.56
C VAL A 19 -2.79 -17.07 -9.06
N VAL A 20 -1.85 -16.61 -9.89
CA VAL A 20 -1.96 -16.72 -11.35
C VAL A 20 -1.92 -18.17 -11.79
N PHE A 21 -1.05 -18.99 -11.20
CA PHE A 21 -0.88 -20.39 -11.59
C PHE A 21 -2.07 -21.27 -11.15
N PHE A 22 -2.68 -20.94 -10.01
CA PHE A 22 -3.85 -21.64 -9.48
C PHE A 22 -5.19 -21.00 -9.89
N HIS A 23 -5.20 -20.01 -10.79
CA HIS A 23 -6.42 -19.27 -11.11
C HIS A 23 -7.54 -20.16 -11.68
N ASP A 24 -7.19 -21.18 -12.46
CA ASP A 24 -8.14 -22.16 -13.01
C ASP A 24 -8.78 -23.00 -11.88
N GLN A 25 -8.01 -23.39 -10.86
CA GLN A 25 -8.53 -24.15 -9.72
C GLN A 25 -9.36 -23.27 -8.76
N ILE A 26 -8.99 -22.00 -8.60
CA ILE A 26 -9.77 -21.03 -7.81
C ILE A 26 -11.12 -20.76 -8.48
N GLY A 27 -11.16 -20.63 -9.81
CA GLY A 27 -12.40 -20.49 -10.58
C GLY A 27 -13.37 -21.65 -10.31
N TRP A 28 -12.86 -22.89 -10.33
CA TRP A 28 -13.64 -24.09 -10.03
C TRP A 28 -14.13 -24.19 -8.57
N ILE A 29 -13.37 -23.67 -7.59
CA ILE A 29 -13.76 -23.66 -6.17
C ILE A 29 -14.89 -22.66 -5.91
N PHE A 30 -14.88 -21.51 -6.59
CA PHE A 30 -15.89 -20.45 -6.37
C PHE A 30 -17.14 -20.61 -7.24
N SER A 31 -17.05 -21.26 -8.40
CA SER A 31 -18.22 -21.46 -9.26
C SER A 31 -18.03 -22.58 -10.29
N SER A 32 -19.09 -23.36 -10.53
CA SER A 32 -19.12 -24.38 -11.58
C SER A 32 -19.63 -23.87 -12.93
N SER A 33 -19.86 -22.56 -13.08
CA SER A 33 -20.33 -21.95 -14.33
C SER A 33 -19.14 -21.55 -15.22
N GLU A 34 -19.11 -22.03 -16.46
CA GLU A 34 -18.08 -21.67 -17.46
C GLU A 34 -17.94 -20.15 -17.64
N THR A 35 -19.06 -19.41 -17.61
CA THR A 35 -19.07 -17.94 -17.68
C THR A 35 -18.28 -17.26 -16.56
N VAL A 36 -18.28 -17.85 -15.36
CA VAL A 36 -17.54 -17.31 -14.21
C VAL A 36 -16.06 -17.69 -14.30
N ILE A 37 -15.76 -18.91 -14.74
CA ILE A 37 -14.38 -19.39 -14.93
C ILE A 37 -13.67 -18.54 -16.00
N GLU A 38 -14.35 -18.26 -17.11
CA GLU A 38 -13.80 -17.44 -18.20
C GLU A 38 -13.58 -15.98 -17.74
N ALA A 39 -14.53 -15.41 -16.98
CA ALA A 39 -14.36 -14.09 -16.37
C ALA A 39 -13.19 -14.05 -15.35
N VAL A 40 -13.01 -15.10 -14.55
CA VAL A 40 -11.91 -15.24 -13.60
C VAL A 40 -10.56 -15.33 -14.32
N ASN A 41 -10.47 -16.09 -15.41
CA ASN A 41 -9.27 -16.16 -16.25
C ASN A 41 -8.90 -14.78 -16.79
N ASP A 42 -9.90 -14.06 -17.31
CA ASP A 42 -9.73 -12.73 -17.86
C ASP A 42 -9.31 -11.69 -16.80
N LEU A 43 -9.78 -11.84 -15.57
CA LEU A 43 -9.43 -11.00 -14.42
C LEU A 43 -8.11 -11.42 -13.75
N SER A 44 -7.64 -12.65 -13.97
CA SER A 44 -6.46 -13.23 -13.29
C SER A 44 -5.19 -12.41 -13.52
N ILE A 45 -4.95 -11.97 -14.76
CA ILE A 45 -3.84 -11.06 -15.08
C ILE A 45 -3.95 -9.74 -14.30
N LEU A 46 -5.17 -9.19 -14.19
CA LEU A 46 -5.41 -7.94 -13.49
C LEU A 46 -5.22 -8.10 -11.98
N LEU A 47 -5.65 -9.23 -11.46
CA LEU A 47 -5.47 -9.66 -10.07
C LEU A 47 -3.98 -9.84 -9.74
N ALA A 48 -3.18 -10.38 -10.66
CA ALA A 48 -1.72 -10.49 -10.49
C ALA A 48 -1.07 -9.11 -10.28
N PHE A 49 -1.42 -8.14 -11.14
CA PHE A 49 -0.95 -6.77 -10.98
C PHE A 49 -1.46 -6.13 -9.68
N ALA A 50 -2.71 -6.41 -9.31
CA ALA A 50 -3.29 -5.95 -8.05
C ALA A 50 -2.50 -6.46 -6.83
N ILE A 51 -2.14 -7.75 -6.82
CA ILE A 51 -1.37 -8.38 -5.75
C ILE A 51 0.04 -7.80 -5.67
N LEU A 52 0.69 -7.61 -6.83
CA LEU A 52 2.02 -6.99 -6.88
C LEU A 52 1.99 -5.57 -6.29
N LEU A 53 1.02 -4.75 -6.69
CA LEU A 53 0.84 -3.40 -6.16
C LEU A 53 0.49 -3.39 -4.67
N ASN A 54 -0.40 -4.30 -4.24
CA ASN A 54 -0.77 -4.47 -2.84
C ASN A 54 0.37 -5.01 -1.97
N SER A 55 1.42 -5.61 -2.55
CA SER A 55 2.60 -6.04 -1.80
C SER A 55 3.52 -4.86 -1.46
N ILE A 56 3.50 -3.79 -2.28
CA ILE A 56 4.33 -2.60 -2.09
C ILE A 56 3.67 -1.60 -1.14
N GLN A 57 2.33 -1.51 -1.14
CA GLN A 57 1.57 -0.59 -0.29
C GLN A 57 1.90 -0.70 1.22
N PRO A 58 1.96 -1.88 1.86
CA PRO A 58 2.26 -2.00 3.28
C PRO A 58 3.65 -1.46 3.64
N ILE A 59 4.61 -1.65 2.73
CA ILE A 59 5.99 -1.20 2.91
C ILE A 59 6.05 0.32 2.90
N LEU A 60 5.39 0.95 1.92
CA LEU A 60 5.31 2.40 1.80
C LEU A 60 4.52 3.02 2.96
N SER A 61 3.38 2.42 3.34
CA SER A 61 2.60 2.86 4.49
C SER A 61 3.38 2.72 5.79
N GLY A 62 4.13 1.64 5.97
CA GLY A 62 4.99 1.44 7.14
C GLY A 62 6.09 2.49 7.24
N VAL A 63 6.75 2.81 6.11
CA VAL A 63 7.72 3.90 6.02
C VAL A 63 7.07 5.25 6.33
N ALA A 64 5.91 5.55 5.73
CA ALA A 64 5.22 6.81 5.91
C ALA A 64 4.78 7.00 7.37
N VAL A 65 4.26 5.97 8.01
CA VAL A 65 3.89 6.01 9.43
C VAL A 65 5.13 6.15 10.31
N GLY A 66 6.21 5.42 10.02
CA GLY A 66 7.48 5.51 10.73
C GLY A 66 8.12 6.90 10.70
N SER A 67 8.00 7.62 9.57
CA SER A 67 8.46 9.00 9.42
C SER A 67 7.43 10.04 9.92
N GLY A 68 6.20 9.63 10.24
CA GLY A 68 5.10 10.52 10.62
C GLY A 68 4.46 11.28 9.45
N TRP A 69 4.64 10.79 8.23
CA TRP A 69 4.11 11.36 6.98
C TRP A 69 2.74 10.80 6.59
N GLN A 70 2.08 10.05 7.48
CA GLN A 70 0.80 9.40 7.24
C GLN A 70 -0.27 10.34 6.64
N SER A 71 -0.36 11.59 7.12
CA SER A 71 -1.35 12.56 6.65
C SER A 71 -1.09 12.97 5.20
N PHE A 72 0.18 13.19 4.83
CA PHE A 72 0.56 13.52 3.45
C PHE A 72 0.23 12.38 2.48
N VAL A 73 0.49 11.14 2.89
CA VAL A 73 0.15 9.94 2.12
C VAL A 73 -1.36 9.79 1.96
N ALA A 74 -2.15 10.06 3.00
CA ALA A 74 -3.60 10.01 2.93
C ALA A 74 -4.17 11.02 1.91
N TYR A 75 -3.64 12.25 1.87
CA TYR A 75 -4.04 13.25 0.87
C TYR A 75 -3.70 12.83 -0.56
N ILE A 76 -2.50 12.28 -0.79
CA ILE A 76 -2.11 11.77 -2.11
C ILE A 76 -3.00 10.62 -2.54
N ASN A 77 -3.27 9.67 -1.64
CA ASN A 77 -4.14 8.53 -1.91
C ASN A 77 -5.54 9.01 -2.33
N LEU A 78 -6.15 9.88 -1.53
CA LEU A 78 -7.46 10.45 -1.83
C LEU A 78 -7.46 11.18 -3.19
N GLY A 79 -6.42 11.98 -3.45
CA GLY A 79 -6.29 12.68 -4.72
C GLY A 79 -6.17 11.74 -5.92
N CYS A 80 -5.32 10.72 -5.83
CA CYS A 80 -5.11 9.76 -6.92
C CYS A 80 -6.37 8.93 -7.17
N TYR A 81 -7.02 8.41 -6.11
CA TYR A 81 -8.22 7.60 -6.27
C TYR A 81 -9.40 8.40 -6.82
N TYR A 82 -9.62 9.62 -6.33
CA TYR A 82 -10.81 10.39 -6.69
C TYR A 82 -10.64 11.23 -7.97
N PHE A 83 -9.49 11.85 -8.19
CA PHE A 83 -9.28 12.69 -9.37
C PHE A 83 -8.75 11.93 -10.58
N ILE A 84 -8.06 10.81 -10.38
CA ILE A 84 -7.46 10.04 -11.48
C ILE A 84 -8.14 8.68 -11.61
N GLY A 85 -8.18 7.88 -10.55
CA GLY A 85 -8.73 6.52 -10.56
C GLY A 85 -10.20 6.46 -10.98
N LEU A 86 -11.06 7.33 -10.42
CA LEU A 86 -12.48 7.39 -10.76
C LEU A 86 -12.74 7.77 -12.23
N PRO A 87 -12.17 8.86 -12.77
CA PRO A 87 -12.32 9.19 -14.19
C PRO A 87 -11.72 8.12 -15.12
N LEU A 88 -10.54 7.57 -14.78
CA LEU A 88 -9.92 6.52 -15.59
C LEU A 88 -10.75 5.24 -15.59
N GLY A 89 -11.29 4.85 -14.42
CA GLY A 89 -12.20 3.72 -14.27
C GLY A 89 -13.50 3.90 -15.04
N TYR A 90 -14.07 5.11 -15.03
CA TYR A 90 -15.24 5.43 -15.86
C TYR A 90 -14.92 5.33 -17.36
N VAL A 91 -13.79 5.90 -17.80
CA VAL A 91 -13.36 5.85 -19.21
C VAL A 91 -13.08 4.41 -19.65
N MET A 92 -12.33 3.62 -18.87
CA MET A 92 -12.05 2.21 -19.21
C MET A 92 -13.28 1.31 -19.11
N GLY A 93 -14.20 1.58 -18.20
CA GLY A 93 -15.46 0.84 -18.09
C GLY A 93 -16.40 1.11 -19.26
N TRP A 94 -16.60 2.39 -19.57
CA TRP A 94 -17.67 2.84 -20.46
C TRP A 94 -17.23 3.06 -21.90
N ILE A 95 -16.04 3.66 -22.11
CA ILE A 95 -15.51 3.98 -23.45
C ILE A 95 -14.88 2.75 -24.10
N PHE A 96 -14.09 1.98 -23.35
CA PHE A 96 -13.49 0.73 -23.86
C PHE A 96 -14.47 -0.46 -23.82
N LYS A 97 -15.73 -0.24 -23.40
CA LYS A 97 -16.77 -1.27 -23.22
C LYS A 97 -16.28 -2.51 -22.45
N SER A 98 -15.26 -2.35 -21.62
CA SER A 98 -14.66 -3.44 -20.85
C SER A 98 -15.44 -3.73 -19.56
N GLY A 99 -16.56 -3.05 -19.35
CA GLY A 99 -17.48 -3.29 -18.24
C GLY A 99 -16.79 -3.22 -16.88
N VAL A 100 -17.06 -4.20 -16.03
CA VAL A 100 -16.51 -4.28 -14.67
C VAL A 100 -14.98 -4.45 -14.68
N LYS A 101 -14.44 -5.22 -15.63
CA LYS A 101 -12.98 -5.43 -15.78
C LYS A 101 -12.26 -4.11 -16.07
N GLY A 102 -12.85 -3.26 -16.93
CA GLY A 102 -12.32 -1.94 -17.25
C GLY A 102 -12.34 -0.97 -16.06
N ILE A 103 -13.42 -0.97 -15.28
CA ILE A 103 -13.51 -0.16 -14.05
C ILE A 103 -12.44 -0.60 -13.06
N TRP A 104 -12.29 -1.91 -12.89
CA TRP A 104 -11.32 -2.50 -11.97
C TRP A 104 -9.87 -2.21 -12.40
N ALA A 105 -9.59 -2.34 -13.69
CA ALA A 105 -8.33 -1.92 -14.30
C ALA A 105 -8.02 -0.45 -14.01
N GLY A 106 -8.96 0.44 -14.35
CA GLY A 106 -8.76 1.88 -14.23
C GLY A 106 -8.57 2.34 -12.78
N MET A 107 -9.25 1.70 -11.82
CA MET A 107 -9.06 1.97 -10.39
C MET A 107 -7.68 1.52 -9.90
N ILE A 108 -7.23 0.33 -10.31
CA ILE A 108 -5.93 -0.22 -9.88
C ILE A 108 -4.77 0.54 -10.51
N PHE A 109 -4.81 0.77 -11.83
CA PHE A 109 -3.76 1.51 -12.53
C PHE A 109 -3.81 3.01 -12.23
N GLY A 110 -5.00 3.62 -12.25
CA GLY A 110 -5.16 5.06 -12.05
C GLY A 110 -5.09 5.52 -10.59
N GLY A 111 -5.59 4.72 -9.66
CA GLY A 111 -5.53 5.00 -8.22
C GLY A 111 -4.27 4.42 -7.60
N THR A 112 -4.27 3.10 -7.41
CA THR A 112 -3.22 2.41 -6.65
C THR A 112 -1.83 2.52 -7.29
N ALA A 113 -1.68 2.31 -8.61
CA ALA A 113 -0.35 2.30 -9.22
C ALA A 113 0.26 3.72 -9.23
N ILE A 114 -0.51 4.73 -9.63
CA ILE A 114 -0.06 6.12 -9.65
C ILE A 114 0.27 6.61 -8.23
N GLN A 115 -0.57 6.35 -7.23
CA GLN A 115 -0.23 6.73 -5.86
C GLN A 115 1.08 6.07 -5.40
N THR A 116 1.27 4.79 -5.75
CA THR A 116 2.44 4.00 -5.34
C THR A 116 3.70 4.58 -5.98
N LEU A 117 3.65 4.93 -7.27
CA LEU A 117 4.75 5.58 -7.98
C LEU A 117 5.11 6.94 -7.39
N ILE A 118 4.11 7.76 -7.07
CA ILE A 118 4.31 9.07 -6.43
C ILE A 118 5.00 8.88 -5.08
N LEU A 119 4.48 7.98 -4.23
CA LEU A 119 5.09 7.69 -2.94
C LEU A 119 6.53 7.19 -3.09
N ILE A 120 6.80 6.23 -3.98
CA ILE A 120 8.16 5.74 -4.24
C ILE A 120 9.08 6.89 -4.64
N SER A 121 8.63 7.77 -5.53
CA SER A 121 9.41 8.93 -5.98
C SER A 121 9.75 9.87 -4.81
N VAL A 122 8.75 10.18 -3.98
CA VAL A 122 8.93 11.04 -2.79
C VAL A 122 9.88 10.40 -1.79
N VAL A 123 9.74 9.10 -1.54
CA VAL A 123 10.57 8.31 -0.61
C VAL A 123 12.01 8.22 -1.11
N MET A 124 12.24 8.06 -2.42
CA MET A 124 13.59 8.06 -3.01
C MET A 124 14.24 9.45 -2.99
N ARG A 125 13.44 10.51 -3.15
CA ARG A 125 13.90 11.90 -3.12
C ARG A 125 14.05 12.45 -1.70
N CYS A 126 13.59 11.71 -0.70
CA CYS A 126 13.68 12.12 0.70
C CYS A 126 15.12 12.01 1.22
N ASP A 127 15.58 13.08 1.87
CA ASP A 127 16.87 13.12 2.55
C ASP A 127 16.76 12.36 3.88
N TRP A 128 17.04 11.06 3.81
CA TRP A 128 16.93 10.13 4.93
C TRP A 128 17.77 10.50 6.13
N GLU A 129 18.88 11.22 5.94
CA GLU A 129 19.74 11.71 7.01
C GLU A 129 18.97 12.67 7.94
N LYS A 130 18.20 13.58 7.34
CA LYS A 130 17.39 14.57 8.06
C LYS A 130 16.17 13.93 8.73
N GLU A 131 15.52 12.98 8.06
CA GLU A 131 14.39 12.27 8.66
C GLU A 131 14.84 11.35 9.81
N ALA A 132 16.02 10.74 9.72
CA ALA A 132 16.62 9.99 10.83
C ALA A 132 16.94 10.89 12.03
N GLN A 133 17.49 12.10 11.80
CA GLN A 133 17.70 13.09 12.86
C GLN A 133 16.39 13.54 13.51
N LYS A 134 15.34 13.81 12.73
CA LYS A 134 14.01 14.15 13.27
C LYS A 134 13.41 13.01 14.10
N ALA A 135 13.54 11.76 13.63
CA ALA A 135 13.09 10.59 14.38
C ALA A 135 13.85 10.44 15.70
N SER A 136 15.18 10.63 15.69
CA SER A 136 16.02 10.60 16.90
C SER A 136 15.63 11.70 17.90
N MET A 137 15.38 12.93 17.43
CA MET A 137 14.90 14.03 18.28
C MET A 137 13.54 13.74 18.92
N ARG A 138 12.63 13.07 18.20
CA ARG A 138 11.32 12.66 18.76
C ARG A 138 11.48 11.63 19.89
N VAL A 139 12.35 10.64 19.72
CA VAL A 139 12.65 9.64 20.76
C VAL A 139 13.31 10.30 21.97
N GLN A 140 14.24 11.24 21.75
CA GLN A 140 14.89 11.97 22.84
C GLN A 140 13.88 12.80 23.65
N ASN A 141 12.98 13.54 22.99
CA ASN A 141 11.93 14.28 23.70
C ASN A 141 10.96 13.39 24.47
N TRP A 142 10.62 12.20 23.95
CA TRP A 142 9.84 11.21 24.70
C TRP A 142 10.58 10.70 25.94
N SER A 143 11.86 10.36 25.81
CA SER A 143 12.67 9.89 26.94
C SER A 143 12.81 10.94 28.05
N VAL A 144 12.91 12.22 27.69
CA VAL A 144 12.92 13.34 28.65
C VAL A 144 11.55 13.51 29.31
N SER A 145 10.46 13.46 28.53
CA SER A 145 9.10 13.56 29.09
C SER A 145 8.75 12.41 30.05
N ASP A 146 9.15 11.18 29.75
CA ASP A 146 8.93 10.03 30.64
C ASP A 146 9.79 10.13 31.91
N ALA A 147 11.03 10.61 31.80
CA ALA A 147 11.89 10.85 32.95
C ALA A 147 11.32 11.94 33.87
N THR A 148 10.79 13.04 33.30
CA THR A 148 10.15 14.12 34.07
C THR A 148 8.89 13.63 34.78
N LYS A 149 8.03 12.86 34.10
CA LYS A 149 6.83 12.27 34.74
C LYS A 149 7.19 11.33 35.89
N LYS A 150 8.23 10.51 35.71
CA LYS A 150 8.69 9.58 36.76
C LYS A 150 9.27 10.30 37.98
N SER A 151 9.92 11.45 37.79
CA SER A 151 10.40 12.28 38.91
C SER A 151 9.29 13.04 39.64
N GLU A 152 8.15 13.30 39.00
CA GLU A 152 6.99 13.97 39.62
C GLU A 152 6.04 12.99 40.34
N GLU A 153 6.01 11.71 39.95
CA GLU A 153 5.23 10.67 40.64
C GLU A 153 5.91 10.08 41.88
N ASP A 154 7.24 10.23 42.02
CA ASP A 154 8.04 9.68 43.13
C ASP A 154 8.44 10.64 44.29
N PRO A 155 7.71 11.74 44.62
CA PRO A 155 8.04 12.55 45.79
C PRO A 155 7.39 12.08 47.10
N LYS A 156 6.75 10.90 47.17
CA LYS A 156 5.93 10.46 48.32
C LYS A 156 6.40 9.19 49.06
N GLU A 157 7.64 8.76 48.90
CA GLU A 157 8.22 7.65 49.69
C GLU A 157 9.46 8.09 50.48
N LYS A 158 9.39 9.27 51.10
CA LYS A 158 10.32 9.69 52.17
C LYS A 158 9.59 10.59 53.16
N ASP A 159 8.81 10.01 54.05
CA ASP A 159 8.51 10.53 55.39
C ASP A 159 8.23 9.35 56.34
#